data_AF-A0A4Q3T8P7-F1
#
_entry.id   AF-A0A4Q3T8P7-F1
#
_cell.length_a   1.000
_cell.length_b   1.000
_cell.length_c   1.000
_cell.angle_alpha   90.00
_cell.angle_beta   90.00
_cell.angle_gamma   90.00
#
_symmetry.space_group_name_H-M   'P 1'
#
loop_
_entity.id
_entity.type
_entity.pdbx_description
1 polymer ?
#
loop_
_entity_poly.entity_id
_entity_poly.type
_entity_poly.pdbx_seq_one_letter_code
_entity_poly.pdbx_strand_id
1 'polypeptide(L)'
;MSLAPDRITGWVYDAAQPERTVRLSLEIDGTPVDTIDADILRKDLDPSIHPTRQVGFHTTIPFAYWDGEAQDLALVDQDSGEVLIRRKVETR
;
A
#
# COMPACT_ATOMS: atom_id res chain seq x y z
N MET A 1 23.84 2.15 -3.60
CA MET A 1 22.99 3.30 -3.24
C MET A 1 21.90 3.37 -4.29
N SER A 2 20.66 3.03 -3.95
CA SER A 2 19.52 3.09 -4.88
C SER A 2 18.68 4.31 -4.49
N LEU A 3 18.47 5.21 -5.45
CA LEU A 3 17.40 6.19 -5.42
C LEU A 3 16.18 5.44 -5.96
N ALA A 4 15.19 5.15 -5.12
CA ALA A 4 13.90 4.65 -5.58
C ALA A 4 12.96 5.86 -5.66
N PRO A 5 12.77 6.47 -6.85
CA PRO A 5 12.08 7.74 -7.01
C PRO A 5 10.61 7.71 -6.54
N ASP A 6 9.92 6.57 -6.60
CA ASP A 6 8.47 6.51 -6.29
C ASP A 6 8.12 5.41 -5.29
N ARG A 7 8.46 5.65 -4.02
CA ARG A 7 8.14 4.74 -2.91
C ARG A 7 6.76 5.02 -2.35
N ILE A 8 5.94 3.99 -2.22
CA ILE A 8 4.64 4.03 -1.54
C ILE A 8 4.81 3.34 -0.19
N THR A 9 4.59 4.06 0.90
CA THR A 9 4.67 3.51 2.26
C THR A 9 3.53 3.99 3.09
N GLY A 10 3.04 3.14 3.98
CA GLY A 10 1.96 3.51 4.88
C GLY A 10 1.68 2.41 5.88
N TRP A 11 0.47 2.45 6.42
CA TRP A 11 -0.06 1.41 7.27
C TRP A 11 -1.56 1.33 7.07
N VAL A 12 -2.10 0.13 7.25
CA VAL A 12 -3.52 -0.18 7.16
C VAL A 12 -3.83 -1.33 8.11
N TYR A 13 -4.99 -1.31 8.73
CA TYR A 13 -5.45 -2.39 9.61
C TYR A 13 -6.97 -2.49 9.53
N ASP A 14 -7.50 -3.70 9.73
CA ASP A 14 -8.93 -3.95 9.85
C ASP A 14 -9.35 -3.76 11.31
N ALA A 15 -10.09 -2.68 11.61
CA ALA A 15 -10.54 -2.41 12.98
C ALA A 15 -11.60 -3.41 13.48
N ALA A 16 -12.33 -4.05 12.57
CA ALA A 16 -13.28 -5.11 12.92
C ALA A 16 -12.57 -6.44 13.18
N GLN A 17 -11.40 -6.65 12.58
CA GLN A 17 -10.55 -7.83 12.75
C GLN A 17 -9.07 -7.46 12.96
N PRO A 18 -8.66 -6.97 14.14
CA PRO A 18 -7.31 -6.43 14.37
C PRO A 18 -6.14 -7.41 14.18
N GLU A 19 -6.42 -8.71 14.19
CA GLU A 19 -5.45 -9.79 13.96
C GLU A 19 -5.31 -10.15 12.46
N ARG A 20 -6.20 -9.65 11.61
CA ARG A 20 -6.15 -9.89 10.16
C ARG A 20 -5.05 -9.04 9.53
N THR A 21 -4.14 -9.67 8.80
CA THR A 21 -3.24 -8.98 7.88
C THR A 21 -4.04 -8.49 6.68
N VAL A 22 -4.06 -7.18 6.46
CA VAL A 22 -4.68 -6.59 5.26
C VAL A 22 -3.75 -6.81 4.08
N ARG A 23 -4.26 -7.40 3.00
CA ARG A 23 -3.56 -7.59 1.74
C ARG A 23 -4.02 -6.54 0.74
N LEU A 24 -3.08 -5.73 0.27
CA LEU A 24 -3.33 -4.64 -0.65
C LEU A 24 -3.05 -5.06 -2.08
N SER A 25 -3.96 -4.77 -2.99
CA SER A 25 -3.70 -4.74 -4.43
C SER A 25 -3.24 -3.33 -4.80
N LEU A 26 -2.04 -3.21 -5.37
CA LEU A 26 -1.63 -1.98 -6.07
C LEU A 26 -2.20 -2.06 -7.47
N GLU A 27 -3.06 -1.10 -7.81
CA GLU A 27 -3.60 -0.95 -9.16
C GLU A 27 -3.04 0.29 -9.81
N ILE A 28 -2.73 0.19 -11.11
CA ILE A 28 -2.35 1.30 -11.97
C ILE A 28 -3.30 1.32 -13.16
N ASP A 29 -3.99 2.44 -13.35
CA ASP A 29 -5.03 2.63 -14.36
C ASP A 29 -6.11 1.53 -14.33
N GLY A 30 -6.46 1.10 -13.10
CA GLY A 30 -7.43 0.03 -12.84
C GLY A 30 -6.93 -1.39 -13.13
N THR A 31 -5.65 -1.56 -13.44
CA THR A 31 -5.01 -2.88 -13.61
C THR A 31 -4.25 -3.26 -12.35
N PRO A 32 -4.51 -4.41 -11.71
CA PRO A 32 -3.69 -4.92 -10.60
C PRO A 32 -2.27 -5.24 -11.08
N VAL A 33 -1.26 -4.65 -10.43
CA VAL A 33 0.16 -4.79 -10.80
C VAL A 33 1.01 -5.42 -9.72
N ASP A 34 0.59 -5.34 -8.46
CA ASP A 34 1.34 -5.89 -7.32
C ASP A 34 0.39 -6.24 -6.16
N THR A 35 0.87 -7.10 -5.26
CA THR A 35 0.16 -7.50 -4.04
C THR A 35 1.08 -7.30 -2.84
N ILE A 36 0.61 -6.55 -1.85
CA ILE A 36 1.40 -6.13 -0.69
C ILE A 36 0.70 -6.56 0.59
N ASP A 37 1.35 -7.40 1.39
CA ASP A 37 0.88 -7.70 2.74
C ASP A 37 1.26 -6.55 3.69
N ALA A 38 0.30 -6.04 4.46
CA ALA A 38 0.54 -5.03 5.48
C ALA A 38 1.01 -5.67 6.79
N ASP A 39 2.20 -6.27 6.79
CA ASP A 39 2.76 -7.07 7.90
C ASP A 39 4.00 -6.42 8.56
N ILE A 40 4.41 -5.24 8.11
CA ILE A 40 5.59 -4.56 8.64
C ILE A 40 5.28 -4.00 10.03
N LEU A 41 6.13 -4.34 11.00
CA LEU A 41 6.01 -3.85 12.38
C LEU A 41 6.21 -2.33 12.47
N ARG A 42 5.20 -1.62 12.97
CA ARG A 42 5.22 -0.19 13.29
C ARG A 42 5.35 0.05 14.79
N LYS A 43 6.60 0.09 15.26
CA LYS A 43 6.94 0.25 16.69
C LYS A 43 6.47 1.58 17.29
N ASP A 44 6.24 2.57 16.44
CA ASP A 44 5.76 3.90 16.78
C ASP A 44 4.25 3.96 17.06
N LEU A 45 3.50 2.90 16.77
CA LEU A 45 2.09 2.79 17.12
C LEU A 45 1.88 2.33 18.57
N ASP A 46 0.82 2.84 19.19
CA ASP A 46 0.40 2.46 20.54
C ASP A 46 -0.15 1.02 20.55
N PRO A 47 0.45 0.08 21.31
CA PRO A 47 -0.01 -1.31 21.36
C PRO A 47 -1.38 -1.48 22.03
N SER A 48 -1.87 -0.49 22.79
CA SER A 48 -3.24 -0.52 23.35
C SER A 48 -4.32 -0.27 22.30
N ILE A 49 -3.95 0.39 21.19
CA ILE A 49 -4.85 0.71 20.08
C ILE A 49 -4.66 -0.29 18.93
N HIS A 50 -3.41 -0.66 18.65
CA HIS A 50 -3.06 -1.64 17.62
C HIS A 50 -2.26 -2.79 18.25
N PRO A 51 -2.91 -3.88 18.70
CA PRO A 51 -2.22 -4.94 19.45
C PRO A 51 -1.07 -5.60 18.68
N THR A 52 -1.27 -5.89 17.39
CA THR A 52 -0.26 -6.56 16.54
C THR A 52 0.85 -5.60 16.09
N ARG A 53 0.47 -4.35 15.74
CA ARG A 53 1.32 -3.34 15.07
C ARG A 53 2.00 -3.81 13.77
N GLN A 54 1.73 -5.03 13.32
CA GLN A 54 2.12 -5.56 12.01
C GLN A 54 1.07 -5.10 11.01
N VAL A 55 1.16 -3.82 10.68
CA VAL A 55 0.15 -3.08 9.91
C VAL A 55 0.80 -2.17 8.87
N GLY A 56 2.12 -2.09 8.84
CA GLY A 56 2.86 -1.28 7.89
C GLY A 56 3.03 -1.98 6.56
N PHE A 57 3.18 -1.21 5.49
CA PHE A 57 3.52 -1.72 4.17
C PHE A 57 4.52 -0.80 3.47
N HIS A 58 5.25 -1.37 2.53
CA HIS A 58 6.09 -0.62 1.60
C HIS A 58 6.04 -1.28 0.22
N THR A 59 5.98 -0.47 -0.83
CA THR A 59 6.19 -0.91 -2.22
C THR A 59 6.74 0.25 -3.05
N THR A 60 7.00 -0.01 -4.31
CA THR A 60 7.47 0.96 -5.30
C THR A 60 6.63 0.82 -6.55
N ILE A 61 6.43 1.91 -7.27
CA ILE A 61 5.80 1.84 -8.59
C ILE A 61 6.72 1.03 -9.52
N PRO A 62 6.23 -0.03 -10.21
CA PRO A 62 7.06 -0.79 -11.14
C PRO A 62 7.58 0.09 -12.27
N PHE A 63 8.84 -0.11 -12.66
CA PHE A 63 9.52 0.71 -13.67
C PHE A 63 8.79 0.77 -15.02
N ALA A 64 7.99 -0.24 -15.34
CA ALA A 64 7.18 -0.27 -16.56
C ALA A 64 6.18 0.91 -16.66
N TYR A 65 5.86 1.55 -15.53
CA TYR A 65 4.94 2.67 -15.44
C TYR A 65 5.67 4.02 -15.27
N TRP A 66 6.99 4.07 -15.46
CA TRP A 66 7.77 5.32 -15.41
C TRP A 66 7.92 5.90 -16.81
N ASP A 67 6.82 6.46 -17.32
CA ASP A 67 6.74 7.02 -18.67
C ASP A 67 6.65 8.55 -18.68
N GLY A 68 6.64 9.20 -17.52
CA GLY A 68 6.49 10.65 -17.39
C GLY A 68 5.03 11.13 -17.44
N GLU A 69 4.08 10.22 -17.68
CA GLU A 69 2.65 10.52 -17.70
C GLU A 69 2.04 10.33 -16.30
N ALA A 70 0.92 11.01 -16.05
CA ALA A 70 0.21 10.87 -14.79
C ALA A 70 -0.63 9.57 -14.79
N GLN A 71 -0.26 8.63 -13.94
CA GLN A 71 -0.90 7.32 -13.77
C GLN A 71 -1.96 7.38 -12.64
N ASP A 72 -3.11 6.71 -12.79
CA ASP A 72 -4.10 6.55 -11.70
C ASP A 72 -3.70 5.36 -10.81
N LEU A 73 -3.14 5.64 -9.64
CA LEU A 73 -2.77 4.62 -8.66
C LEU A 73 -3.87 4.43 -7.64
N ALA A 74 -4.16 3.17 -7.31
CA ALA A 74 -5.01 2.82 -6.19
C ALA A 74 -4.37 1.74 -5.30
N LEU A 75 -4.64 1.81 -4.00
CA LEU A 75 -4.48 0.65 -3.10
C LEU A 75 -5.87 0.17 -2.72
N VAL A 76 -6.11 -1.11 -2.95
CA VAL A 76 -7.40 -1.75 -2.72
C VAL A 76 -7.20 -2.88 -1.70
N ASP A 77 -8.04 -2.97 -0.67
CA ASP A 77 -8.07 -4.18 0.17
C ASP A 77 -8.59 -5.34 -0.69
N GLN A 78 -7.74 -6.35 -0.90
CA GLN A 78 -8.01 -7.44 -1.81
C GLN A 78 -9.20 -8.31 -1.38
N ASP A 79 -9.47 -8.43 -0.07
CA ASP A 79 -10.56 -9.30 0.39
C ASP A 79 -11.92 -8.57 0.36
N SER A 80 -11.95 -7.26 0.67
CA SER A 80 -13.19 -6.48 0.70
C SER A 80 -13.51 -5.78 -0.63
N GLY A 81 -12.50 -5.56 -1.47
CA GLY A 81 -12.59 -4.72 -2.67
C GLY A 81 -12.66 -3.22 -2.38
N GLU A 82 -12.45 -2.80 -1.13
CA GLU A 82 -12.48 -1.40 -0.73
C GLU A 82 -11.28 -0.64 -1.32
N VAL A 83 -11.56 0.47 -2.01
CA VAL A 83 -10.51 1.40 -2.46
C VAL A 83 -10.10 2.28 -1.27
N LEU A 84 -8.93 2.01 -0.70
CA LEU A 84 -8.41 2.70 0.47
C LEU A 84 -7.78 4.05 0.11
N ILE A 85 -7.12 4.10 -1.05
CA ILE A 85 -6.56 5.32 -1.61
C ILE A 85 -6.63 5.25 -3.13
N ARG A 86 -6.88 6.39 -3.78
CA ARG A 86 -6.71 6.57 -5.22
C ARG A 86 -6.12 7.95 -5.50
N ARG A 87 -5.07 8.03 -6.31
CA ARG A 87 -4.37 9.28 -6.67
C ARG A 87 -3.76 9.21 -8.06
N LYS A 88 -3.80 10.35 -8.76
CA LYS A 88 -2.96 10.55 -9.94
C LYS A 88 -1.54 10.91 -9.51
N VAL A 89 -0.55 10.21 -10.05
CA VAL A 89 0.88 10.44 -9.77
C VAL A 89 1.65 10.47 -11.07
N GLU A 90 2.42 11.53 -11.28
CA GLU A 90 3.43 11.58 -12.34
C GLU A 90 4.63 10.74 -11.90
N THR A 91 4.98 9.74 -12.70
CA THR A 91 6.10 8.81 -12.45
C THR A 91 7.32 9.27 -13.25
N ARG A 92 8.52 9.25 -12.65
CA ARG A 92 9.73 9.80 -13.29
C ARG A 92 11.05 9.24 -12.78
#